data_AF-A0A956J0U1-F1
#
_entry.id   AF-A0A956J0U1-F1
#
_cell.length_a   1.000
_cell.length_b   1.000
_cell.length_c   1.000
_cell.angle_alpha   90.00
_cell.angle_beta   90.00
_cell.angle_gamma   90.00
#
_symmetry.space_group_name_H-M   'P 1'
#
loop_
_entity.id
_entity.type
_entity.pdbx_description
1 polymer ?
#
loop_
_entity_poly.entity_id
_entity_poly.type
_entity_poly.pdbx_seq_one_letter_code
_entity_poly.pdbx_strand_id
1 'polypeptide(L)'
;MMLRIRRLLTPIVLGLFVSSAFVACGSDDDPGAGSGGTGGTAGTAGTAGVGGTGGTVDPDAPPLLGQDCDPLSTHCGFPFPSNVYLVDDPDGKTPSGKVVAFGKTTLPRFAFGPSIHPALFAHLDGFSPGQGPMTYFPQVADDGFPTPESIDDSLKADSRTILIEADTGRHIPHWVDIDYSTNLDGKDGLDDERTFMLRPAEHLKHGTRYIVAMRGLKNYDGALIEPSEAFKSLRDGSDSNEYSVNQRRELYADIFSKLDAAGVAKDDLQIAWDYTTATRENTTARLIEMRDLALAAVGDDGPTYSVKSVEPDPNPHIKYR
;
A
#
# COMPACT_ATOMS: atom_id res chain seq x y z
N MET A 1 29.90 -27.49 -52.32
CA MET A 1 29.08 -28.69 -52.59
C MET A 1 27.64 -28.36 -52.19
N MET A 2 26.78 -28.12 -53.19
CA MET A 2 25.37 -27.76 -53.00
C MET A 2 24.58 -28.98 -52.51
N LEU A 3 23.68 -28.79 -51.53
CA LEU A 3 22.41 -29.51 -51.53
C LEU A 3 21.29 -28.70 -50.86
N ARG A 4 20.17 -28.63 -51.58
CA ARG A 4 18.94 -27.86 -51.36
C ARG A 4 18.09 -28.43 -50.22
N ILE A 5 17.55 -27.56 -49.36
CA ILE A 5 16.43 -27.90 -48.46
C ILE A 5 15.12 -27.59 -49.19
N ARG A 6 14.33 -28.63 -49.51
CA ARG A 6 12.94 -28.50 -49.98
C ARG A 6 12.03 -28.27 -48.78
N ARG A 7 11.33 -27.13 -48.74
CA ARG A 7 10.20 -26.88 -47.85
C ARG A 7 9.00 -27.72 -48.32
N LEU A 8 8.53 -28.63 -47.47
CA LEU A 8 7.19 -29.22 -47.58
C LEU A 8 6.25 -28.42 -46.67
N LEU A 9 5.40 -27.62 -47.30
CA LEU A 9 4.25 -26.96 -46.68
C LEU A 9 3.11 -27.99 -46.65
N THR A 10 2.75 -28.46 -45.46
CA THR A 10 1.51 -29.21 -45.22
C THR A 10 0.54 -28.28 -44.50
N PRO A 11 -0.66 -28.00 -45.04
CA PRO A 11 -1.64 -27.17 -44.36
C PRO A 11 -2.30 -27.98 -43.24
N ILE A 12 -2.06 -27.59 -41.99
CA ILE A 12 -2.85 -28.08 -40.85
C ILE A 12 -4.13 -27.25 -40.81
N VAL A 13 -5.24 -27.89 -41.16
CA VAL A 13 -6.60 -27.41 -40.96
C VAL A 13 -6.86 -27.38 -39.45
N LEU A 14 -6.91 -26.17 -38.87
CA LEU A 14 -7.28 -25.97 -37.47
C LEU A 14 -8.82 -26.05 -37.37
N GLY A 15 -9.32 -27.22 -36.98
CA GLY A 15 -10.73 -27.41 -36.64
C GLY A 15 -11.10 -26.65 -35.37
N LEU A 16 -11.98 -25.67 -35.51
CA LEU A 16 -12.64 -24.97 -34.41
C LEU A 16 -13.57 -25.96 -33.68
N PHE A 17 -13.19 -26.41 -32.49
CA PHE A 17 -14.13 -27.09 -31.60
C PHE A 17 -14.91 -26.02 -30.82
N VAL A 18 -16.09 -25.70 -31.34
CA VAL A 18 -17.17 -25.04 -30.60
C VAL A 18 -17.77 -26.10 -29.66
N SER A 19 -17.64 -25.90 -28.35
CA SER A 19 -18.42 -26.68 -27.38
C SER A 19 -19.63 -25.85 -26.95
N SER A 20 -20.80 -26.36 -27.29
CA SER A 20 -22.10 -25.73 -27.11
C SER A 20 -22.59 -25.81 -25.67
N ALA A 21 -23.13 -24.68 -25.21
CA ALA A 21 -24.34 -24.49 -24.42
C ALA A 21 -24.85 -25.63 -23.52
N PHE A 22 -24.90 -25.34 -22.21
CA PHE A 22 -25.96 -25.83 -21.32
C PHE A 22 -27.02 -24.72 -21.12
N VAL A 23 -28.26 -25.05 -21.44
CA VAL A 23 -29.57 -24.39 -21.21
C VAL A 23 -30.31 -25.33 -20.23
N ALA A 24 -31.16 -24.99 -19.26
CA ALA A 24 -31.73 -23.77 -18.69
C ALA A 24 -32.42 -24.12 -17.35
N CYS A 25 -32.72 -23.09 -16.55
CA CYS A 25 -33.97 -22.78 -15.80
C CYS A 25 -33.59 -21.70 -14.77
N GLY A 26 -34.09 -20.46 -14.74
CA GLY A 26 -35.31 -19.88 -15.26
C GLY A 26 -36.23 -19.53 -14.07
N SER A 27 -36.20 -18.28 -13.61
CA SER A 27 -37.31 -17.58 -12.97
C SER A 27 -37.02 -16.07 -13.00
N ASP A 28 -38.04 -15.33 -13.43
CA ASP A 28 -38.06 -13.95 -13.90
C ASP A 28 -38.00 -12.90 -12.77
N ASP A 29 -37.48 -11.71 -13.07
CA ASP A 29 -38.11 -10.41 -12.74
C ASP A 29 -37.30 -9.25 -13.35
N ASP A 30 -37.99 -8.45 -14.16
CA ASP A 30 -37.50 -7.33 -14.99
C ASP A 30 -37.98 -6.01 -14.35
N PRO A 31 -37.18 -4.93 -14.21
CA PRO A 31 -37.70 -3.60 -14.00
C PRO A 31 -37.54 -2.73 -15.25
N GLY A 32 -38.66 -2.16 -15.65
CA GLY A 32 -38.82 -1.36 -16.86
C GLY A 32 -38.03 -0.04 -16.88
N ALA A 33 -37.68 0.33 -18.10
CA ALA A 33 -37.10 1.60 -18.48
C ALA A 33 -38.12 2.76 -18.41
N GLY A 34 -37.68 3.91 -17.94
CA GLY A 34 -38.39 5.20 -18.01
C GLY A 34 -37.42 6.31 -18.42
N SER A 35 -37.64 6.85 -19.62
CA SER A 35 -36.89 7.94 -20.27
C SER A 35 -37.35 9.32 -19.77
N GLY A 36 -36.43 10.31 -19.74
CA GLY A 36 -36.83 11.73 -19.73
C GLY A 36 -35.70 12.77 -19.58
N GLY A 37 -35.32 13.41 -20.70
CA GLY A 37 -35.31 14.88 -20.84
C GLY A 37 -34.17 15.75 -20.27
N THR A 38 -33.21 16.07 -21.14
CA THR A 38 -32.66 17.42 -21.50
C THR A 38 -32.30 18.50 -20.45
N GLY A 39 -31.05 18.97 -20.54
CA GLY A 39 -30.74 20.40 -20.77
C GLY A 39 -29.94 21.15 -19.68
N GLY A 40 -28.83 21.80 -20.08
CA GLY A 40 -28.33 23.01 -19.39
C GLY A 40 -26.85 23.01 -18.98
N THR A 41 -26.03 23.72 -19.75
CA THR A 41 -24.64 24.15 -19.49
C THR A 41 -24.50 25.10 -18.29
N ALA A 42 -23.43 24.98 -17.50
CA ALA A 42 -22.58 26.09 -17.04
C ALA A 42 -21.41 25.56 -16.18
N GLY A 43 -20.19 25.98 -16.49
CA GLY A 43 -19.01 25.68 -15.69
C GLY A 43 -18.87 26.63 -14.50
N THR A 44 -18.26 26.14 -13.43
CA THR A 44 -17.58 26.96 -12.43
C THR A 44 -16.52 26.14 -11.70
N ALA A 45 -15.38 26.78 -11.48
CA ALA A 45 -14.18 26.25 -10.85
C ALA A 45 -14.45 25.59 -9.49
N GLY A 46 -13.91 24.38 -9.31
CA GLY A 46 -13.84 23.71 -8.02
C GLY A 46 -12.80 24.40 -7.15
N THR A 47 -13.27 25.18 -6.19
CA THR A 47 -12.46 25.72 -5.10
C THR A 47 -12.20 24.59 -4.09
N ALA A 48 -10.96 24.48 -3.64
CA ALA A 48 -10.54 23.60 -2.57
C ALA A 48 -11.42 23.80 -1.33
N GLY A 49 -12.03 22.72 -0.85
CA GLY A 49 -12.86 22.71 0.34
C GLY A 49 -12.01 22.94 1.58
N VAL A 50 -12.19 24.12 2.17
CA VAL A 50 -11.74 24.50 3.51
C VAL A 50 -12.37 23.60 4.57
N GLY A 51 -11.59 23.30 5.61
CA GLY A 51 -11.87 22.38 6.71
C GLY A 51 -13.30 22.38 7.25
N GLY A 52 -13.84 21.16 7.36
CA GLY A 52 -15.14 20.88 7.95
C GLY A 52 -15.01 20.62 9.46
N THR A 53 -15.74 21.44 10.21
CA THR A 53 -16.11 21.29 11.62
C THR A 53 -16.58 19.87 11.98
N GLY A 54 -16.01 19.28 13.04
CA GLY A 54 -16.53 18.13 13.82
C GLY A 54 -17.61 17.29 13.14
N GLY A 55 -17.22 16.44 12.19
CA GLY A 55 -18.12 15.52 11.53
C GLY A 55 -18.74 14.52 12.51
N THR A 56 -19.98 14.13 12.25
CA THR A 56 -20.62 13.00 12.94
C THR A 56 -19.77 11.76 12.73
N VAL A 57 -19.24 11.19 13.82
CA VAL A 57 -18.43 9.96 13.80
C VAL A 57 -19.17 8.87 13.02
N ASP A 58 -18.53 8.33 12.00
CA ASP A 58 -19.03 7.18 11.25
C ASP A 58 -18.73 5.90 12.06
N PRO A 59 -19.76 5.13 12.51
CA PRO A 59 -19.54 3.90 13.27
C PRO A 59 -18.84 2.80 12.46
N ASP A 60 -18.85 2.87 11.13
CA ASP A 60 -18.21 1.90 10.25
C ASP A 60 -16.76 2.31 9.89
N ALA A 61 -16.33 3.51 10.31
CA ALA A 61 -14.96 3.98 10.10
C ALA A 61 -13.98 3.41 11.14
N PRO A 62 -12.66 3.40 10.85
CA PRO A 62 -11.67 2.98 11.82
C PRO A 62 -11.76 3.80 13.13
N PRO A 63 -11.77 3.17 14.32
CA PRO A 63 -12.08 3.85 15.59
C PRO A 63 -11.15 5.01 15.96
N LEU A 64 -9.90 4.97 15.51
CA LEU A 64 -8.92 6.05 15.73
C LEU A 64 -9.13 7.24 14.80
N LEU A 65 -9.88 7.09 13.70
CA LEU A 65 -10.19 8.15 12.76
C LEU A 65 -11.60 8.70 12.93
N GLY A 66 -12.59 7.82 13.15
CA GLY A 66 -14.01 8.16 13.18
C GLY A 66 -14.58 8.65 11.84
N GLN A 67 -13.76 8.64 10.78
CA GLN A 67 -14.07 8.95 9.38
C GLN A 67 -13.12 8.13 8.49
N ASP A 68 -13.38 8.10 7.18
CA ASP A 68 -12.59 7.31 6.22
C ASP A 68 -11.19 7.88 5.92
N CYS A 69 -11.00 9.19 6.09
CA CYS A 69 -9.77 9.90 5.72
C CYS A 69 -9.03 10.36 6.98
N ASP A 70 -7.70 10.20 6.98
CA ASP A 70 -6.86 10.65 8.10
C ASP A 70 -6.55 12.15 7.94
N PRO A 71 -6.90 13.02 8.90
CA PRO A 71 -6.64 14.45 8.82
C PRO A 71 -5.14 14.81 8.89
N LEU A 72 -4.26 13.84 9.06
CA LEU A 72 -2.82 14.04 8.93
C LEU A 72 -2.36 14.31 7.49
N SER A 73 -3.16 13.93 6.50
CA SER A 73 -2.90 14.12 5.07
C SER A 73 -4.09 14.75 4.36
N THR A 74 -3.86 15.38 3.21
CA THR A 74 -4.92 15.90 2.33
C THR A 74 -5.57 14.83 1.45
N HIS A 75 -4.91 13.68 1.27
CA HIS A 75 -5.40 12.56 0.47
C HIS A 75 -5.75 11.36 1.35
N CYS A 76 -6.96 10.83 1.18
CA CYS A 76 -7.45 9.67 1.94
C CYS A 76 -6.57 8.44 1.71
N GLY A 77 -6.43 7.62 2.75
CA GLY A 77 -5.53 6.46 2.76
C GLY A 77 -4.10 6.81 3.13
N PHE A 78 -3.65 8.07 3.03
CA PHE A 78 -2.35 8.51 3.55
C PHE A 78 -2.45 9.05 4.98
N PRO A 79 -1.38 8.92 5.78
CA PRO A 79 -0.17 8.17 5.49
C PRO A 79 -0.43 6.65 5.44
N PHE A 80 0.29 5.93 4.58
CA PHE A 80 0.11 4.50 4.34
C PHE A 80 1.45 3.75 4.42
N PRO A 81 1.53 2.52 4.95
CA PRO A 81 0.54 1.90 5.82
C PRO A 81 0.42 2.66 7.16
N SER A 82 -0.68 2.45 7.89
CA SER A 82 -0.91 3.12 9.18
C SER A 82 -1.74 2.24 10.12
N ASN A 83 -1.32 2.18 11.39
CA ASN A 83 -2.02 1.43 12.44
C ASN A 83 -3.41 2.00 12.78
N VAL A 84 -3.77 3.19 12.29
CA VAL A 84 -5.16 3.67 12.37
C VAL A 84 -6.14 2.74 11.67
N TYR A 85 -5.68 1.97 10.68
CA TYR A 85 -6.45 0.95 9.96
C TYR A 85 -6.26 -0.46 10.51
N LEU A 86 -5.47 -0.66 11.58
CA LEU A 86 -5.22 -1.98 12.17
C LEU A 86 -6.00 -2.11 13.47
N VAL A 87 -7.13 -2.81 13.42
CA VAL A 87 -8.08 -2.93 14.53
C VAL A 87 -8.02 -4.32 15.16
N ASP A 88 -8.59 -4.48 16.36
CA ASP A 88 -8.76 -5.81 16.97
C ASP A 88 -9.56 -6.73 16.05
N ASP A 89 -9.09 -7.97 15.92
CA ASP A 89 -9.83 -9.01 15.20
C ASP A 89 -11.00 -9.50 16.07
N PRO A 90 -12.25 -9.18 15.73
CA PRO A 90 -13.40 -9.57 16.54
C PRO A 90 -13.60 -11.09 16.58
N ASP A 91 -13.10 -11.82 15.59
CA ASP A 91 -13.22 -13.27 15.50
C ASP A 91 -12.03 -14.01 16.14
N GLY A 92 -10.93 -13.30 16.44
CA GLY A 92 -9.71 -13.88 16.99
C GLY A 92 -9.09 -14.98 16.11
N LYS A 93 -9.27 -14.90 14.79
CA LYS A 93 -8.81 -15.92 13.83
C LYS A 93 -7.41 -15.62 13.30
N THR A 94 -7.01 -14.35 13.34
CA THR A 94 -5.71 -13.90 12.86
C THR A 94 -4.60 -14.18 13.88
N PRO A 95 -3.40 -14.57 13.43
CA PRO A 95 -2.26 -14.82 14.32
C PRO A 95 -1.84 -13.60 15.17
N SER A 96 -1.96 -12.37 14.64
CA SER A 96 -1.69 -11.16 15.42
C SER A 96 -2.81 -10.73 16.36
N GLY A 97 -4.02 -11.30 16.22
CA GLY A 97 -5.23 -10.82 16.88
C GLY A 97 -5.73 -9.48 16.34
N LYS A 98 -5.24 -9.04 15.17
CA LYS A 98 -5.61 -7.79 14.50
C LYS A 98 -6.05 -8.05 13.07
N VAL A 99 -6.86 -7.14 12.51
CA VAL A 99 -7.22 -7.11 11.09
C VAL A 99 -7.08 -5.72 10.50
N VAL A 100 -6.72 -5.66 9.21
CA VAL A 100 -6.75 -4.41 8.45
C VAL A 100 -8.19 -4.07 8.09
N ALA A 101 -8.68 -2.94 8.58
CA ALA A 101 -10.01 -2.41 8.34
C ALA A 101 -9.92 -1.01 7.70
N PHE A 102 -10.24 -0.94 6.41
CA PHE A 102 -10.39 0.33 5.70
C PHE A 102 -11.83 0.81 5.74
N GLY A 103 -12.00 2.14 5.77
CA GLY A 103 -13.28 2.78 5.60
C GLY A 103 -13.82 2.65 4.18
N LYS A 104 -15.10 2.98 3.99
CA LYS A 104 -15.84 2.75 2.73
C LYS A 104 -15.24 3.46 1.53
N THR A 105 -14.65 4.63 1.76
CA THR A 105 -14.06 5.52 0.75
C THR A 105 -12.57 5.78 0.99
N THR A 106 -11.94 5.07 1.93
CA THR A 106 -10.49 5.15 2.17
C THR A 106 -9.67 4.72 0.94
N LEU A 107 -10.11 3.66 0.26
CA LEU A 107 -9.39 3.08 -0.87
C LEU A 107 -9.69 3.81 -2.19
N PRO A 108 -8.74 3.82 -3.14
CA PRO A 108 -8.92 4.46 -4.44
C PRO A 108 -10.18 4.00 -5.18
N ARG A 109 -10.74 4.93 -5.97
CA ARG A 109 -11.86 4.67 -6.87
C ARG A 109 -11.34 4.24 -8.24
N PHE A 110 -12.03 3.28 -8.85
CA PHE A 110 -11.82 3.02 -10.27
C PHE A 110 -12.31 4.22 -11.10
N ALA A 111 -11.63 4.52 -12.21
CA ALA A 111 -12.04 5.59 -13.14
C ALA A 111 -13.48 5.42 -13.63
N PHE A 112 -13.92 4.16 -13.79
CA PHE A 112 -15.30 3.80 -14.07
C PHE A 112 -15.71 2.67 -13.11
N GLY A 113 -16.39 2.99 -12.02
CA GLY A 113 -16.92 1.98 -11.09
C GLY A 113 -16.92 2.42 -9.62
N PRO A 114 -17.32 1.51 -8.70
CA PRO A 114 -17.31 1.78 -7.28
C PRO A 114 -15.86 1.89 -6.73
N SER A 115 -15.73 2.27 -5.46
CA SER A 115 -14.45 2.16 -4.74
C SER A 115 -14.04 0.69 -4.57
N ILE A 116 -12.75 0.43 -4.40
CA ILE A 116 -12.28 -0.91 -4.03
C ILE A 116 -12.94 -1.32 -2.70
N HIS A 117 -13.55 -2.50 -2.66
CA HIS A 117 -14.30 -2.95 -1.48
C HIS A 117 -13.33 -3.31 -0.32
N PRO A 118 -13.46 -2.68 0.87
CA PRO A 118 -12.54 -2.90 1.99
C PRO A 118 -12.38 -4.36 2.44
N ALA A 119 -13.45 -5.16 2.34
CA ALA A 119 -13.42 -6.58 2.72
C ALA A 119 -12.35 -7.42 1.99
N LEU A 120 -11.82 -6.94 0.86
CA LEU A 120 -10.68 -7.59 0.19
C LEU A 120 -9.43 -7.66 1.08
N PHE A 121 -9.28 -6.74 2.03
CA PHE A 121 -8.12 -6.64 2.92
C PHE A 121 -8.40 -7.12 4.35
N ALA A 122 -9.66 -7.41 4.71
CA ALA A 122 -10.09 -7.75 6.06
C ALA A 122 -9.51 -9.08 6.61
N HIS A 123 -8.79 -9.84 5.79
CA HIS A 123 -8.09 -11.06 6.18
C HIS A 123 -6.60 -10.84 6.54
N LEU A 124 -6.09 -9.63 6.29
CA LEU A 124 -4.70 -9.28 6.56
C LEU A 124 -4.56 -8.89 8.03
N ASP A 125 -3.55 -9.43 8.69
CA ASP A 125 -3.32 -9.24 10.13
C ASP A 125 -2.25 -8.19 10.46
N GLY A 126 -1.88 -7.42 9.43
CA GLY A 126 -0.90 -6.34 9.41
C GLY A 126 -0.56 -5.96 7.96
N PHE A 127 0.43 -5.10 7.78
CA PHE A 127 0.84 -4.63 6.46
C PHE A 127 2.03 -5.40 5.89
N SER A 128 2.25 -5.32 4.57
CA SER A 128 3.36 -6.06 3.94
C SER A 128 4.72 -5.64 4.52
N PRO A 129 5.58 -6.59 4.93
CA PRO A 129 6.95 -6.28 5.37
C PRO A 129 7.86 -5.78 4.24
N GLY A 130 7.44 -5.95 2.98
CA GLY A 130 8.14 -5.43 1.80
C GLY A 130 7.60 -4.10 1.29
N GLN A 131 6.55 -3.55 1.92
CA GLN A 131 6.01 -2.27 1.50
C GLN A 131 6.69 -1.12 2.26
N GLY A 132 7.20 -0.16 1.50
CA GLY A 132 7.73 1.09 2.04
C GLY A 132 6.62 2.02 2.53
N PRO A 133 6.82 2.78 3.62
CA PRO A 133 5.86 3.77 4.06
C PRO A 133 5.83 4.96 3.10
N MET A 134 4.65 5.55 2.96
CA MET A 134 4.34 6.58 1.98
C MET A 134 3.35 7.59 2.53
N THR A 135 3.48 8.82 2.07
CA THR A 135 2.61 9.93 2.40
C THR A 135 2.61 10.94 1.26
N TYR A 136 1.89 12.04 1.45
CA TYR A 136 1.84 13.15 0.51
C TYR A 136 2.38 14.42 1.15
N PHE A 137 3.19 15.16 0.39
CA PHE A 137 3.59 16.53 0.70
C PHE A 137 3.42 17.41 -0.53
N PRO A 138 2.71 18.55 -0.43
CA PRO A 138 2.50 19.42 -1.58
C PRO A 138 3.83 20.01 -2.05
N GLN A 139 4.15 19.81 -3.33
CA GLN A 139 5.30 20.43 -4.00
C GLN A 139 6.64 20.19 -3.31
N VAL A 140 6.82 19.03 -2.66
CA VAL A 140 8.07 18.69 -1.98
C VAL A 140 9.23 18.70 -2.98
N ALA A 141 10.28 19.46 -2.63
CA ALA A 141 11.51 19.52 -3.39
C ALA A 141 12.39 18.32 -3.05
N ASP A 142 12.92 17.65 -4.07
CA ASP A 142 13.97 16.65 -3.89
C ASP A 142 15.30 17.36 -3.63
N ASP A 143 15.58 17.66 -2.35
CA ASP A 143 16.67 18.55 -1.94
C ASP A 143 17.68 17.87 -1.00
N GLY A 144 18.14 16.67 -1.35
CA GLY A 144 19.17 15.94 -0.60
C GLY A 144 18.57 14.93 0.39
N PHE A 145 17.61 14.14 -0.08
CA PHE A 145 17.19 12.94 0.63
C PHE A 145 18.17 11.78 0.36
N PRO A 146 18.22 10.76 1.24
CA PRO A 146 19.01 9.57 0.98
C PRO A 146 18.60 8.89 -0.33
N THR A 147 19.56 8.52 -1.18
CA THR A 147 19.33 7.84 -2.47
C THR A 147 19.73 6.36 -2.39
N PRO A 148 19.45 5.53 -3.42
CA PRO A 148 19.96 4.15 -3.47
C PRO A 148 21.49 4.05 -3.36
N GLU A 149 22.21 5.10 -3.73
CA GLU A 149 23.67 5.21 -3.66
C GLU A 149 24.18 5.82 -2.34
N SER A 150 23.31 6.41 -1.52
CA SER A 150 23.65 7.09 -0.26
C SER A 150 22.76 6.69 0.92
N ILE A 151 22.37 5.42 0.96
CA ILE A 151 21.46 4.86 1.99
C ILE A 151 21.92 5.16 3.42
N ASP A 152 23.23 5.23 3.67
CA ASP A 152 23.79 5.56 4.99
C ASP A 152 23.43 6.97 5.48
N ASP A 153 23.07 7.89 4.57
CA ASP A 153 22.55 9.21 4.92
C ASP A 153 21.28 9.12 5.77
N SER A 154 20.45 8.09 5.55
CA SER A 154 19.21 7.87 6.31
C SER A 154 19.43 7.56 7.80
N LEU A 155 20.65 7.16 8.16
CA LEU A 155 21.03 6.80 9.54
C LEU A 155 21.70 7.96 10.28
N LYS A 156 21.94 9.09 9.61
CA LYS A 156 22.58 10.26 10.22
C LYS A 156 21.62 10.96 11.18
N ALA A 157 22.17 11.56 12.23
CA ALA A 157 21.40 12.25 13.27
C ALA A 157 20.61 13.47 12.73
N ASP A 158 21.01 14.04 11.60
CA ASP A 158 20.36 15.13 10.89
C ASP A 158 19.49 14.66 9.71
N SER A 159 19.28 13.34 9.56
CA SER A 159 18.36 12.81 8.55
C SER A 159 16.98 13.44 8.73
N ARG A 160 16.37 13.77 7.58
CA ARG A 160 15.05 14.39 7.47
C ARG A 160 13.93 13.36 7.32
N THR A 161 14.29 12.12 6.99
CA THR A 161 13.39 10.98 6.92
C THR A 161 13.86 9.92 7.90
N ILE A 162 12.94 9.46 8.74
CA ILE A 162 13.21 8.56 9.86
C ILE A 162 12.28 7.36 9.74
N LEU A 163 12.86 6.16 9.88
CA LEU A 163 12.15 4.91 10.04
C LEU A 163 12.82 4.12 11.17
N ILE A 164 12.09 3.84 12.25
CA ILE A 164 12.61 3.10 13.40
C ILE A 164 11.74 1.88 13.73
N GLU A 165 12.36 0.83 14.25
CA GLU A 165 11.67 -0.25 14.95
C GLU A 165 11.20 0.25 16.33
N ALA A 166 9.89 0.21 16.57
CA ALA A 166 9.26 0.94 17.68
C ALA A 166 9.73 0.48 19.07
N ASP A 167 10.05 -0.80 19.24
CA ASP A 167 10.41 -1.36 20.55
C ASP A 167 11.90 -1.26 20.87
N THR A 168 12.75 -1.22 19.84
CA THR A 168 14.21 -1.18 20.02
C THR A 168 14.81 0.19 19.75
N GLY A 169 14.08 1.10 19.09
CA GLY A 169 14.59 2.38 18.62
C GLY A 169 15.61 2.25 17.48
N ARG A 170 15.77 1.05 16.92
CA ARG A 170 16.74 0.81 15.85
C ARG A 170 16.30 1.51 14.57
N HIS A 171 17.15 2.40 14.07
CA HIS A 171 16.98 3.03 12.76
C HIS A 171 17.10 2.01 11.63
N ILE A 172 16.19 2.10 10.68
CA ILE A 172 16.11 1.24 9.50
C ILE A 172 16.72 2.00 8.32
N PRO A 173 17.80 1.49 7.70
CA PRO A 173 18.38 2.12 6.53
C PRO A 173 17.35 2.15 5.40
N HIS A 174 17.23 3.29 4.72
CA HIS A 174 16.28 3.48 3.64
C HIS A 174 16.77 4.53 2.64
N TRP A 175 16.14 4.58 1.48
CA TRP A 175 16.21 5.74 0.57
C TRP A 175 14.83 6.33 0.35
N VAL A 176 14.78 7.54 -0.20
CA VAL A 176 13.54 8.24 -0.55
C VAL A 176 13.26 8.06 -2.05
N ASP A 177 11.99 7.88 -2.37
CA ASP A 177 11.50 7.77 -3.74
C ASP A 177 10.26 8.66 -3.88
N ILE A 178 10.29 9.58 -4.83
CA ILE A 178 9.18 10.49 -5.14
C ILE A 178 8.55 10.01 -6.45
N ASP A 179 7.23 9.82 -6.45
CA ASP A 179 6.54 9.31 -7.63
C ASP A 179 6.39 10.40 -8.72
N TYR A 180 7.23 10.31 -9.76
CA TYR A 180 7.18 11.18 -10.94
C TYR A 180 6.29 10.64 -12.08
N SER A 181 5.56 9.53 -11.87
CA SER A 181 4.72 8.92 -12.90
C SER A 181 3.47 9.74 -13.24
N THR A 182 3.11 10.76 -12.45
CA THR A 182 2.02 11.70 -12.76
C THR A 182 2.31 12.59 -13.98
N ASN A 183 3.56 12.60 -14.48
CA ASN A 183 3.98 13.34 -15.67
C ASN A 183 3.63 12.67 -17.02
N LEU A 184 2.91 11.54 -17.05
CA LEU A 184 2.81 10.69 -18.24
C LEU A 184 1.86 11.19 -19.35
N ASP A 185 0.98 12.16 -19.08
CA ASP A 185 -0.04 12.61 -20.06
C ASP A 185 0.28 13.94 -20.75
N GLY A 186 1.52 14.46 -20.65
CA GLY A 186 1.93 15.71 -21.29
C GLY A 186 1.24 16.97 -20.74
N LYS A 187 0.42 16.81 -19.70
CA LYS A 187 0.21 17.83 -18.67
C LYS A 187 1.42 17.70 -17.77
N ASP A 188 2.12 18.80 -17.52
CA ASP A 188 3.14 18.83 -16.46
C ASP A 188 2.49 18.19 -15.23
N GLY A 189 2.92 16.98 -14.88
CA GLY A 189 2.34 16.23 -13.77
C GLY A 189 2.56 17.11 -12.57
N LEU A 190 1.46 17.67 -12.10
CA LEU A 190 1.51 18.80 -11.22
C LEU A 190 2.32 18.35 -10.00
N ASP A 191 3.32 19.15 -9.61
CA ASP A 191 4.17 18.87 -8.45
C ASP A 191 3.35 18.62 -7.16
N ASP A 192 2.05 18.91 -7.19
CA ASP A 192 1.05 18.68 -6.15
C ASP A 192 0.36 17.30 -6.19
N GLU A 193 0.80 16.35 -7.02
CA GLU A 193 0.22 14.98 -7.05
C GLU A 193 1.22 13.87 -6.70
N ARG A 194 2.46 14.21 -6.30
CA ARG A 194 3.52 13.22 -6.09
C ARG A 194 3.41 12.53 -4.73
N THR A 195 3.47 11.19 -4.76
CA THR A 195 3.59 10.39 -3.54
C THR A 195 5.04 10.38 -3.07
N PHE A 196 5.26 10.64 -1.79
CA PHE A 196 6.56 10.58 -1.13
C PHE A 196 6.71 9.23 -0.42
N MET A 197 7.74 8.46 -0.73
CA MET A 197 7.93 7.09 -0.24
C MET A 197 9.31 6.93 0.41
N LEU A 198 9.37 6.17 1.50
CA LEU A 198 10.61 5.60 2.01
C LEU A 198 10.70 4.16 1.55
N ARG A 199 11.87 3.75 1.08
CA ARG A 199 12.17 2.40 0.62
C ARG A 199 13.17 1.77 1.58
N PRO A 200 12.74 0.87 2.48
CA PRO A 200 13.65 0.15 3.37
C PRO A 200 14.71 -0.61 2.56
N ALA A 201 15.98 -0.48 2.96
CA ALA A 201 17.11 -1.21 2.38
C ALA A 201 17.31 -2.61 2.97
N GLU A 202 16.41 -3.03 3.85
CA GLU A 202 16.34 -4.36 4.44
C GLU A 202 14.89 -4.83 4.51
N HIS A 203 14.69 -6.15 4.57
CA HIS A 203 13.37 -6.72 4.77
C HIS A 203 12.90 -6.46 6.20
N LEU A 204 11.74 -5.81 6.36
CA LEU A 204 11.18 -5.57 7.68
C LEU A 204 10.81 -6.90 8.35
N LYS A 205 10.90 -6.94 9.68
CA LYS A 205 10.50 -8.10 10.48
C LYS A 205 8.99 -8.27 10.37
N HIS A 206 8.51 -9.50 10.43
CA HIS A 206 7.08 -9.80 10.53
C HIS A 206 6.54 -9.45 11.92
N GLY A 207 5.25 -9.12 12.04
CA GLY A 207 4.59 -8.86 13.32
C GLY A 207 5.26 -7.76 14.14
N THR A 208 5.91 -6.79 13.49
CA THR A 208 6.75 -5.79 14.13
C THR A 208 6.23 -4.39 13.84
N ARG A 209 6.18 -3.56 14.88
CA ARG A 209 5.75 -2.17 14.78
C ARG A 209 6.91 -1.26 14.41
N TYR A 210 6.66 -0.38 13.45
CA TYR A 210 7.60 0.62 12.95
C TYR A 210 6.99 2.01 13.09
N ILE A 211 7.85 3.00 13.36
CA ILE A 211 7.46 4.41 13.41
C ILE A 211 8.19 5.14 12.28
N VAL A 212 7.44 5.95 11.56
CA VAL A 212 7.92 6.84 10.50
C VAL A 212 7.81 8.26 11.00
N ALA A 213 8.84 9.07 10.77
CA ALA A 213 8.79 10.51 11.05
C ALA A 213 9.56 11.29 9.99
N MET A 214 9.12 12.53 9.75
CA MET A 214 9.77 13.42 8.79
C MET A 214 9.84 14.84 9.31
N ARG A 215 10.93 15.55 8.98
CA ARG A 215 11.23 16.92 9.42
C ARG A 215 12.09 17.67 8.42
N GLY A 216 12.01 19.00 8.40
CA GLY A 216 12.84 19.83 7.53
C GLY A 216 12.59 19.66 6.02
N LEU A 217 11.44 19.15 5.62
CA LEU A 217 11.01 19.04 4.22
C LEU A 217 10.59 20.42 3.71
N LYS A 218 11.06 20.77 2.51
CA LYS A 218 10.80 22.05 1.86
C LYS A 218 10.08 21.87 0.54
N ASN A 219 9.35 22.89 0.13
CA ASN A 219 8.78 22.95 -1.20
C ASN A 219 9.80 23.51 -2.23
N TYR A 220 9.42 23.55 -3.51
CA TYR A 220 10.28 24.09 -4.58
C TYR A 220 10.65 25.58 -4.41
N ASP A 221 9.89 26.35 -3.63
CA ASP A 221 10.22 27.73 -3.26
C ASP A 221 11.25 27.83 -2.11
N GLY A 222 11.66 26.69 -1.55
CA GLY A 222 12.56 26.60 -0.39
C GLY A 222 11.90 26.89 0.95
N ALA A 223 10.57 27.06 0.98
CA ALA A 223 9.80 27.22 2.21
C ALA A 223 9.58 25.87 2.91
N LEU A 224 9.59 25.87 4.24
CA LEU A 224 9.27 24.68 5.01
C LEU A 224 7.81 24.30 4.78
N ILE A 225 7.54 23.02 4.55
CA ILE A 225 6.16 22.53 4.40
C ILE A 225 5.50 22.50 5.78
N GLU A 226 4.36 23.16 5.94
CA GLU A 226 3.69 23.19 7.23
C GLU A 226 3.06 21.83 7.57
N PRO A 227 3.23 21.32 8.81
CA PRO A 227 2.47 20.17 9.28
C PRO A 227 0.96 20.47 9.24
N SER A 228 0.14 19.43 9.08
CA SER A 228 -1.31 19.57 9.19
C SER A 228 -1.72 20.05 10.59
N GLU A 229 -2.83 20.77 10.69
CA GLU A 229 -3.34 21.27 11.97
C GLU A 229 -3.66 20.13 12.96
N ALA A 230 -4.08 18.96 12.44
CA ALA A 230 -4.25 17.75 13.23
C ALA A 230 -2.91 17.23 13.79
N PHE A 231 -1.85 17.16 12.96
CA PHE A 231 -0.53 16.75 13.43
C PHE A 231 0.04 17.74 14.46
N LYS A 232 -0.05 19.05 14.19
CA LYS A 232 0.37 20.10 15.14
C LYS A 232 -0.31 19.92 16.48
N SER A 233 -1.64 19.72 16.46
CA SER A 233 -2.41 19.49 17.68
C SER A 233 -1.91 18.28 18.47
N LEU A 234 -1.62 17.16 17.78
CA LEU A 234 -1.06 15.95 18.40
C LEU A 234 0.34 16.18 18.99
N ARG A 235 1.25 16.81 18.22
CA ARG A 235 2.64 17.10 18.59
C ARG A 235 2.75 18.05 19.78
N ASP A 236 1.99 19.13 19.73
CA ASP A 236 2.09 20.26 20.64
C ASP A 236 1.17 20.08 21.87
N GLY A 237 0.25 19.12 21.83
CA GLY A 237 -0.67 18.84 22.93
C GLY A 237 -1.77 19.89 23.09
N SER A 238 -2.01 20.73 22.07
CA SER A 238 -3.05 21.76 22.10
C SER A 238 -4.45 21.18 21.96
N ASP A 239 -5.47 21.88 22.46
CA ASP A 239 -6.87 21.49 22.27
C ASP A 239 -7.23 21.35 20.79
N SER A 240 -8.12 20.41 20.47
CA SER A 240 -8.59 20.18 19.11
C SER A 240 -10.04 19.70 19.10
N ASN A 241 -10.82 20.20 18.14
CA ASN A 241 -12.18 19.74 17.86
C ASN A 241 -12.20 18.54 16.89
N GLU A 242 -11.04 18.13 16.39
CA GLU A 242 -10.91 16.96 15.51
C GLU A 242 -11.02 15.67 16.33
N TYR A 243 -11.98 14.81 16.00
CA TYR A 243 -12.22 13.57 16.73
C TYR A 243 -10.97 12.67 16.72
N SER A 244 -10.37 12.49 15.54
CA SER A 244 -9.18 11.65 15.34
C SER A 244 -8.01 12.09 16.25
N VAL A 245 -7.81 13.40 16.42
CA VAL A 245 -6.74 13.94 17.28
C VAL A 245 -6.93 13.50 18.74
N ASN A 246 -8.16 13.57 19.26
CA ASN A 246 -8.43 13.23 20.64
C ASN A 246 -8.34 11.71 20.89
N GLN A 247 -8.78 10.90 19.93
CA GLN A 247 -8.65 9.43 20.02
C GLN A 247 -7.20 8.95 19.96
N ARG A 248 -6.30 9.70 19.32
CA ARG A 248 -4.91 9.30 19.09
C ARG A 248 -3.92 9.86 20.11
N ARG A 249 -4.38 10.55 21.17
CA ARG A 249 -3.48 11.19 22.16
C ARG A 249 -2.51 10.21 22.81
N GLU A 250 -3.03 9.08 23.30
CA GLU A 250 -2.20 8.06 23.94
C GLU A 250 -1.23 7.42 22.95
N LEU A 251 -1.71 7.12 21.73
CA LEU A 251 -0.88 6.60 20.65
C LEU A 251 0.28 7.55 20.32
N TYR A 252 0.01 8.86 20.21
CA TYR A 252 1.04 9.85 19.87
C TYR A 252 1.98 10.14 21.03
N ALA A 253 1.51 10.09 22.28
CA ALA A 253 2.40 10.15 23.44
C ALA A 253 3.43 8.99 23.41
N ASP A 254 2.98 7.79 23.06
CA ASP A 254 3.86 6.63 22.88
C ASP A 254 4.80 6.77 21.67
N ILE A 255 4.30 7.20 20.50
CA ILE A 255 5.13 7.45 19.30
C ILE A 255 6.24 8.45 19.62
N PHE A 256 5.92 9.60 20.22
CA PHE A 256 6.91 10.63 20.52
C PHE A 256 7.90 10.18 21.60
N SER A 257 7.46 9.41 22.59
CA SER A 257 8.36 8.81 23.60
C SER A 257 9.38 7.88 22.95
N LYS A 258 8.95 7.03 22.01
CA LYS A 258 9.82 6.11 21.28
C LYS A 258 10.77 6.83 20.32
N LEU A 259 10.31 7.89 19.65
CA LEU A 259 11.15 8.75 18.81
C LEU A 259 12.22 9.48 19.64
N ASP A 260 11.84 10.06 20.79
CA ASP A 260 12.77 10.75 21.69
C ASP A 260 13.86 9.79 22.21
N ALA A 261 13.46 8.59 22.63
CA ALA A 261 14.40 7.53 23.03
C ALA A 261 15.35 7.10 21.89
N ALA A 262 14.94 7.26 20.63
CA ALA A 262 15.74 7.01 19.44
C ALA A 262 16.53 8.25 18.94
N GLY A 263 16.53 9.34 19.72
CA GLY A 263 17.26 10.58 19.43
C GLY A 263 16.55 11.53 18.46
N VAL A 264 15.25 11.38 18.25
CA VAL A 264 14.44 12.21 17.35
C VAL A 264 13.49 13.07 18.16
N ALA A 265 13.82 14.35 18.30
CA ALA A 265 12.98 15.32 19.00
C ALA A 265 11.66 15.52 18.23
N LYS A 266 10.57 15.72 18.97
CA LYS A 266 9.25 15.89 18.34
C LYS A 266 9.02 17.30 17.75
N ASP A 267 9.69 18.33 18.27
CA ASP A 267 9.33 19.74 18.04
C ASP A 267 9.51 20.20 16.59
N ASP A 268 10.40 19.55 15.83
CA ASP A 268 10.69 19.87 14.43
C ASP A 268 9.96 18.96 13.42
N LEU A 269 9.18 17.99 13.90
CA LEU A 269 8.49 17.03 13.03
C LEU A 269 7.35 17.71 12.25
N GLN A 270 7.24 17.35 10.98
CA GLN A 270 6.14 17.73 10.09
C GLN A 270 5.08 16.63 9.97
N ILE A 271 5.48 15.37 10.17
CA ILE A 271 4.57 14.24 10.28
C ILE A 271 5.26 13.11 11.02
N ALA A 272 4.48 12.31 11.73
CA ALA A 272 4.88 11.02 12.26
C ALA A 272 3.66 10.11 12.36
N TRP A 273 3.87 8.82 12.15
CA TRP A 273 2.86 7.78 12.32
C TRP A 273 3.53 6.42 12.52
N ASP A 274 2.75 5.41 12.85
CA ASP A 274 3.24 4.04 13.03
C ASP A 274 2.45 3.03 12.19
N TYR A 275 3.07 1.89 11.91
CA TYR A 275 2.43 0.76 11.27
C TYR A 275 3.03 -0.56 11.73
N THR A 276 2.26 -1.63 11.66
CA THR A 276 2.68 -2.97 12.07
C THR A 276 2.67 -3.91 10.88
N THR A 277 3.77 -4.62 10.66
CA THR A 277 3.86 -5.62 9.59
C THR A 277 3.07 -6.88 9.95
N ALA A 278 2.51 -7.54 8.92
CA ALA A 278 1.78 -8.79 9.05
C ALA A 278 2.66 -9.91 9.60
N THR A 279 2.02 -10.89 10.24
CA THR A 279 2.72 -12.07 10.74
C THR A 279 3.26 -12.92 9.59
N ARG A 280 4.25 -13.78 9.89
CA ARG A 280 4.79 -14.70 8.89
C ARG A 280 3.71 -15.70 8.47
N GLU A 281 2.93 -16.16 9.44
CA GLU A 281 1.85 -17.11 9.30
C GLU A 281 0.80 -16.56 8.32
N ASN A 282 0.30 -15.34 8.53
CA ASN A 282 -0.69 -14.74 7.64
C ASN A 282 -0.16 -14.53 6.21
N THR A 283 1.06 -14.03 6.07
CA THR A 283 1.66 -13.75 4.74
C THR A 283 2.00 -15.00 3.92
N THR A 284 2.24 -16.14 4.57
CA THR A 284 2.66 -17.38 3.88
C THR A 284 1.59 -18.46 3.81
N ALA A 285 0.54 -18.37 4.63
CA ALA A 285 -0.49 -19.42 4.79
C ALA A 285 -1.03 -19.93 3.46
N ARG A 286 -1.44 -19.05 2.54
CA ARG A 286 -2.05 -19.47 1.26
C ARG A 286 -1.10 -20.30 0.39
N LEU A 287 0.16 -19.90 0.26
CA LEU A 287 1.13 -20.65 -0.54
C LEU A 287 1.50 -21.99 0.12
N ILE A 288 1.57 -22.01 1.45
CA ILE A 288 1.77 -23.25 2.21
C ILE A 288 0.58 -24.20 2.01
N GLU A 289 -0.65 -23.70 2.11
CA GLU A 289 -1.86 -24.49 1.87
C GLU A 289 -1.91 -25.02 0.44
N MET A 290 -1.63 -24.18 -0.57
CA MET A 290 -1.55 -24.63 -1.96
C MET A 290 -0.50 -25.73 -2.17
N ARG A 291 0.68 -25.61 -1.54
CA ARG A 291 1.72 -26.64 -1.57
C ARG A 291 1.20 -27.94 -0.96
N ASP A 292 0.60 -27.86 0.22
CA ASP A 292 0.15 -29.03 0.98
C ASP A 292 -0.99 -29.75 0.24
N LEU A 293 -1.93 -29.01 -0.33
CA LEU A 293 -2.99 -29.57 -1.19
C LEU A 293 -2.42 -30.24 -2.45
N ALA A 294 -1.43 -29.63 -3.10
CA ALA A 294 -0.80 -30.21 -4.29
C ALA A 294 -0.03 -31.50 -3.96
N LEU A 295 0.73 -31.51 -2.87
CA LEU A 295 1.44 -32.71 -2.40
C LEU A 295 0.47 -33.83 -2.01
N ALA A 296 -0.62 -33.49 -1.31
CA ALA A 296 -1.65 -34.44 -0.95
C ALA A 296 -2.37 -35.04 -2.19
N ALA A 297 -2.59 -34.24 -3.23
CA ALA A 297 -3.22 -34.71 -4.47
C ALA A 297 -2.31 -35.65 -5.27
N VAL A 298 -1.00 -35.46 -5.19
CA VAL A 298 -0.01 -36.30 -5.87
C VAL A 298 0.24 -37.62 -5.12
N GLY A 299 0.20 -37.58 -3.77
CA GLY A 299 0.49 -38.74 -2.92
C GLY A 299 1.98 -39.04 -2.77
N ASP A 300 2.30 -39.94 -1.83
CA ASP A 300 3.69 -40.25 -1.43
C ASP A 300 4.53 -40.84 -2.57
N ASP A 301 3.89 -41.54 -3.52
CA ASP A 301 4.55 -42.19 -4.65
C ASP A 301 4.89 -41.21 -5.79
N GLY A 302 4.44 -39.96 -5.72
CA GLY A 302 4.59 -39.01 -6.81
C GLY A 302 3.61 -39.25 -7.98
N PRO A 303 3.64 -38.39 -9.00
CA PRO A 303 2.82 -38.61 -10.19
C PRO A 303 3.39 -39.77 -11.00
N THR A 304 2.53 -40.57 -11.65
CA THR A 304 3.02 -41.55 -12.63
C THR A 304 3.63 -40.83 -13.83
N TYR A 305 4.88 -41.12 -14.16
CA TYR A 305 5.54 -40.59 -15.35
C TYR A 305 6.29 -41.69 -16.11
N SER A 306 6.49 -41.48 -17.41
CA SER A 306 7.40 -42.28 -18.23
C SER A 306 8.45 -41.36 -18.84
N VAL A 307 9.72 -41.70 -18.64
CA VAL A 307 10.83 -40.98 -19.30
C VAL A 307 10.87 -41.44 -20.74
N LYS A 308 10.53 -40.54 -21.66
CA LYS A 308 10.49 -40.86 -23.11
C LYS A 308 11.88 -40.82 -23.75
N SER A 309 12.72 -39.89 -23.32
CA SER A 309 14.08 -39.73 -23.80
C SER A 309 14.93 -39.02 -22.75
N VAL A 310 16.24 -39.23 -22.82
CA VAL A 310 17.25 -38.51 -22.03
C VAL A 310 18.24 -37.93 -23.04
N GLU A 311 18.32 -36.59 -23.12
CA GLU A 311 19.27 -35.89 -23.99
C GLU A 311 20.42 -35.33 -23.15
N PRO A 312 21.66 -35.81 -23.35
CA PRO A 312 22.82 -35.27 -22.67
C PRO A 312 23.23 -33.92 -23.30
N ASP A 313 23.36 -32.86 -22.47
CA ASP A 313 23.89 -31.54 -22.86
C ASP A 313 25.21 -31.19 -22.13
N PRO A 314 26.30 -31.97 -22.34
CA PRO A 314 27.58 -31.63 -21.77
C PRO A 314 28.19 -30.41 -22.49
N ASN A 315 28.73 -29.47 -21.72
CA ASN A 315 29.44 -28.31 -22.23
C ASN A 315 30.79 -28.11 -21.47
N PRO A 316 31.68 -27.20 -21.90
CA PRO A 316 32.98 -27.01 -21.28
C PRO A 316 32.97 -26.70 -19.77
N HIS A 317 31.82 -26.29 -19.23
CA HIS A 317 31.61 -25.96 -17.82
C HIS A 317 30.80 -27.02 -17.05
N ILE A 318 30.26 -28.05 -17.73
CA ILE A 318 29.45 -29.12 -17.12
C ILE A 318 29.98 -30.48 -17.61
N LYS A 319 30.73 -31.17 -16.73
CA LYS A 319 31.16 -32.55 -16.99
C LYS A 319 29.99 -33.51 -16.81
N TYR A 320 29.85 -34.43 -17.77
CA TYR A 320 29.03 -35.63 -17.62
C TYR A 320 29.62 -36.49 -16.49
N ARG A 321 28.80 -36.89 -15.52
CA ARG A 321 29.17 -37.86 -14.46
C ARG A 321 28.54 -39.20 -14.77
#